data_AF-A0A352B779-F1
#
_entry.id   AF-A0A352B779-F1
#
_cell.length_a   1.000
_cell.length_b   1.000
_cell.length_c   1.000
_cell.angle_alpha   90.00
_cell.angle_beta   90.00
_cell.angle_gamma   90.00
#
_symmetry.space_group_name_H-M   'P 1'
#
loop_
_entity.id
_entity.type
_entity.pdbx_description
1 polymer ?
#
loop_
_entity_poly.entity_id
_entity_poly.type
_entity_poly.pdbx_seq_one_letter_code
_entity_poly.pdbx_strand_id
1 'polypeptide(L)'
;MAEVEQTTGAGVADIAPPPAAPEGRGGRRNTVRDSSLAVVAVRVARAFNHDQVLLHASALTYVTLLSLVPFLALAFAILTGLGVPRRLEPWIMGRISAGSEEVAQRILGYIDNLKVASLGTAGVIGLLVTVVLVMGNIERAFNHIWGVGRPRPWPRKFADFLSVVLVFPFLILAASSLNALFEGAPPAVVGGAAGPLWSEVGRLILRGAPHLFVITALTLLYIFMPNTRVRFTAAVAGGVVAGVILEVTQA
;
A
#
# COMPACT_ATOMS: atom_id res chain seq x y z
N MET A 1 -23.43 -44.03 73.12
CA MET A 1 -23.16 -43.36 71.83
C MET A 1 -21.68 -43.00 71.74
N ALA A 2 -20.84 -44.00 71.98
CA ALA A 2 -19.46 -44.03 71.55
C ALA A 2 -19.50 -44.75 70.20
N GLU A 3 -18.90 -44.16 69.16
CA GLU A 3 -18.45 -44.79 67.90
C GLU A 3 -18.52 -43.77 66.75
N VAL A 4 -17.59 -42.78 66.73
CA VAL A 4 -17.29 -41.98 65.53
C VAL A 4 -15.80 -41.63 65.37
N GLU A 5 -14.93 -41.73 66.38
CA GLU A 5 -13.59 -41.11 66.29
C GLU A 5 -12.41 -42.09 66.32
N GLN A 6 -12.41 -43.11 65.45
CA GLN A 6 -11.31 -44.09 65.40
C GLN A 6 -10.95 -44.63 64.01
N THR A 7 -11.00 -43.79 62.98
CA THR A 7 -10.47 -44.12 61.64
C THR A 7 -9.63 -42.98 61.05
N THR A 8 -8.79 -42.33 61.87
CA THR A 8 -7.77 -41.39 61.37
C THR A 8 -6.40 -41.86 61.84
N GLY A 9 -5.82 -42.84 61.16
CA GLY A 9 -4.45 -43.26 61.48
C GLY A 9 -4.08 -44.67 61.04
N ALA A 10 -4.26 -45.01 59.76
CA ALA A 10 -3.55 -46.15 59.20
C ALA A 10 -3.48 -46.07 57.66
N GLY A 11 -2.28 -45.85 57.14
CA GLY A 11 -1.88 -46.44 55.86
C GLY A 11 -2.10 -45.63 54.60
N VAL A 12 -1.33 -44.54 54.39
CA VAL A 12 -0.75 -44.21 53.07
C VAL A 12 0.62 -43.55 53.31
N ALA A 13 1.54 -44.33 53.88
CA ALA A 13 2.95 -43.97 53.98
C ALA A 13 3.76 -45.06 53.25
N ASP A 14 3.64 -45.10 51.92
CA ASP A 14 4.66 -45.67 51.02
C ASP A 14 4.30 -45.34 49.55
N ILE A 15 4.53 -44.09 49.13
CA ILE A 15 4.57 -43.76 47.70
C ILE A 15 6.04 -43.62 47.35
N ALA A 16 6.59 -44.67 46.74
CA ALA A 16 7.95 -44.66 46.20
C ALA A 16 8.13 -43.42 45.30
N PRO A 17 9.25 -42.67 45.43
CA PRO A 17 9.50 -41.52 44.58
C PRO A 17 9.57 -41.96 43.10
N PRO A 18 9.07 -41.14 42.17
CA PRO A 18 9.09 -41.46 40.75
C PRO A 18 10.55 -41.70 40.28
N PRO A 19 10.77 -42.66 39.36
CA PRO A 19 12.11 -42.99 38.89
C PRO A 19 12.80 -41.75 38.33
N ALA A 20 14.06 -41.55 38.72
CA ALA A 20 14.89 -40.44 38.26
C ALA A 20 14.88 -40.36 36.73
N ALA A 21 14.56 -39.17 36.21
CA ALA A 21 14.62 -38.89 34.78
C ALA A 21 16.03 -39.22 34.26
N PRO A 22 16.16 -39.82 33.07
CA PRO A 22 17.48 -40.15 32.53
C PRO A 22 18.32 -38.88 32.38
N GLU A 23 19.33 -38.74 33.24
CA GLU A 23 20.44 -37.83 33.04
C GLU A 23 21.21 -38.28 31.80
N GLY A 24 21.29 -37.40 30.80
CA GLY A 24 22.18 -37.62 29.65
C GLY A 24 21.56 -37.33 28.30
N ARG A 25 21.40 -36.05 27.98
CA ARG A 25 21.65 -35.55 26.60
C ARG A 25 22.45 -34.26 26.66
N GLY A 26 23.69 -34.39 27.15
CA GLY A 26 24.77 -33.57 26.63
C GLY A 26 24.96 -33.90 25.16
N GLY A 27 24.99 -32.88 24.29
CA GLY A 27 25.41 -33.06 22.90
C GLY A 27 24.32 -32.81 21.86
N ARG A 28 24.06 -31.52 21.59
CA ARG A 28 24.12 -30.95 20.22
C ARG A 28 23.88 -29.44 20.27
N ARG A 29 24.83 -28.71 20.86
CA ARG A 29 25.09 -27.33 20.43
C ARG A 29 25.83 -27.37 19.08
N ASN A 30 25.18 -27.89 18.04
CA ASN A 30 25.69 -27.76 16.69
C ASN A 30 25.07 -26.49 16.09
N THR A 31 25.79 -25.38 16.27
CA THR A 31 26.15 -24.47 15.18
C THR A 31 25.26 -24.56 13.94
N VAL A 32 24.08 -23.93 14.00
CA VAL A 32 23.30 -23.59 12.79
C VAL A 32 23.99 -22.38 12.16
N ARG A 33 25.20 -22.59 11.63
CA ARG A 33 26.00 -21.60 10.91
C ARG A 33 26.22 -22.05 9.46
N ASP A 34 25.15 -22.56 8.86
CA ASP A 34 24.96 -22.73 7.42
C ASP A 34 23.47 -22.51 7.12
N SER A 35 23.01 -21.28 7.36
CA SER A 35 21.73 -20.82 6.83
C SER A 35 21.89 -20.58 5.33
N SER A 36 22.00 -21.67 4.57
CA SER A 36 22.08 -21.60 3.11
C SER A 36 20.83 -20.89 2.59
N LEU A 37 21.01 -20.02 1.59
CA LEU A 37 19.94 -19.24 0.98
C LEU A 37 18.73 -20.10 0.58
N ALA A 38 18.96 -21.39 0.30
CA ALA A 38 17.91 -22.37 0.05
C ALA A 38 16.94 -22.56 1.22
N VAL A 39 17.42 -22.57 2.48
CA VAL A 39 16.54 -22.68 3.66
C VAL A 39 15.66 -21.44 3.80
N VAL A 40 16.22 -20.25 3.53
CA VAL A 40 15.47 -18.99 3.54
C VAL A 40 14.43 -19.00 2.42
N ALA A 41 14.82 -19.37 1.19
CA ALA A 41 13.92 -19.45 0.04
C ALA A 41 12.76 -20.42 0.28
N VAL A 42 13.02 -21.61 0.84
CA VAL A 42 11.98 -22.60 1.17
C VAL A 42 11.04 -22.07 2.26
N ARG A 43 11.57 -21.36 3.28
CA ARG A 43 10.75 -20.73 4.31
C ARG A 43 9.85 -19.63 3.73
N VAL A 44 10.39 -18.79 2.84
CA VAL A 44 9.62 -17.75 2.15
C VAL A 44 8.53 -18.37 1.27
N ALA A 45 8.86 -19.41 0.49
CA ALA A 45 7.88 -20.09 -0.36
C ALA A 45 6.74 -20.74 0.46
N ARG A 46 7.07 -21.36 1.60
CA ARG A 46 6.06 -21.91 2.51
C ARG A 46 5.21 -20.81 3.15
N ALA A 47 5.81 -19.73 3.61
CA ALA A 47 5.09 -18.58 4.15
C ALA A 47 4.15 -17.96 3.12
N PHE A 48 4.63 -17.74 1.89
CA PHE A 48 3.83 -17.22 0.78
C PHE A 48 2.56 -18.04 0.52
N ASN A 49 2.68 -19.37 0.55
CA ASN A 49 1.55 -20.27 0.36
C ASN A 49 0.64 -20.36 1.60
N HIS A 50 1.22 -20.31 2.80
CA HIS A 50 0.48 -20.36 4.06
C HIS A 50 -0.35 -19.09 4.30
N ASP A 51 0.24 -17.92 4.04
CA ASP A 51 -0.37 -16.59 4.23
C ASP A 51 -1.32 -16.22 3.08
N GLN A 52 -1.56 -17.15 2.14
CA GLN A 52 -2.43 -16.98 0.98
C GLN A 52 -2.18 -15.66 0.24
N VAL A 53 -0.91 -15.28 0.09
CA VAL A 53 -0.51 -13.96 -0.43
C VAL A 53 -1.12 -13.70 -1.80
N LEU A 54 -1.19 -14.73 -2.66
CA LEU A 54 -1.81 -14.63 -3.99
C LEU A 54 -3.32 -14.33 -3.93
N LEU A 55 -4.03 -14.89 -2.95
CA LEU A 55 -5.46 -14.64 -2.75
C LEU A 55 -5.70 -13.20 -2.26
N HIS A 56 -4.89 -12.72 -1.33
CA HIS A 56 -4.96 -11.34 -0.88
C HIS A 56 -4.59 -10.36 -1.99
N ALA A 57 -3.57 -10.68 -2.79
CA ALA A 57 -3.17 -9.86 -3.93
C ALA A 57 -4.28 -9.80 -5.00
N SER A 58 -4.91 -10.92 -5.33
CA SER A 58 -6.01 -10.96 -6.31
C SER A 58 -7.26 -10.25 -5.80
N ALA A 59 -7.64 -10.46 -4.53
CA ALA A 59 -8.74 -9.75 -3.89
C ALA A 59 -8.50 -8.24 -3.86
N LEU A 60 -7.26 -7.82 -3.56
CA LEU A 60 -6.89 -6.41 -3.56
C LEU A 60 -6.95 -5.80 -4.96
N THR A 61 -6.45 -6.51 -5.97
CA THR A 61 -6.55 -6.10 -7.38
C THR A 61 -8.00 -5.92 -7.81
N TYR A 62 -8.88 -6.89 -7.47
CA TYR A 62 -10.30 -6.81 -7.78
C TYR A 62 -10.98 -5.61 -7.11
N VAL A 63 -10.68 -5.37 -5.82
CA VAL A 63 -11.18 -4.21 -5.08
C VAL A 63 -10.70 -2.90 -5.72
N THR A 64 -9.44 -2.81 -6.14
CA THR A 64 -8.89 -1.64 -6.85
C THR A 64 -9.62 -1.39 -8.16
N LEU A 65 -9.84 -2.43 -8.97
CA LEU A 65 -10.58 -2.33 -10.24
C LEU A 65 -12.02 -1.90 -10.03
N LEU A 66 -12.74 -2.49 -9.07
CA LEU A 66 -14.10 -2.09 -8.74
C LEU A 66 -14.18 -0.64 -8.24
N SER A 67 -13.14 -0.18 -7.53
CA SER A 67 -13.07 1.18 -6.99
C SER A 67 -12.70 2.23 -8.02
N LEU A 68 -12.23 1.82 -9.20
CA LEU A 68 -11.98 2.72 -10.32
C LEU A 68 -13.28 3.36 -10.82
N VAL A 69 -14.39 2.62 -10.80
CA VAL A 69 -15.71 3.12 -11.26
C VAL A 69 -16.19 4.34 -10.46
N PRO A 70 -16.32 4.28 -9.11
CA PRO A 70 -16.71 5.44 -8.33
C PRO A 70 -15.67 6.57 -8.36
N PHE A 71 -14.38 6.24 -8.50
CA PHE A 71 -13.33 7.25 -8.68
C PHE A 71 -13.51 8.03 -9.99
N LEU A 72 -13.75 7.36 -11.11
CA LEU A 72 -13.98 7.99 -12.41
C LEU A 72 -15.27 8.83 -12.39
N ALA A 73 -16.34 8.32 -11.78
CA ALA A 73 -17.58 9.06 -11.60
C ALA A 73 -17.37 10.37 -10.83
N LEU A 74 -16.56 10.35 -9.76
CA LEU A 74 -16.22 11.56 -9.02
C LEU A 74 -15.33 12.50 -9.82
N ALA A 75 -14.28 12.00 -10.47
CA ALA A 75 -13.40 12.83 -11.29
C ALA A 75 -14.24 13.60 -12.33
N PHE A 76 -15.20 12.92 -12.95
CA PHE A 76 -16.14 13.52 -13.88
C PHE A 76 -17.08 14.54 -13.20
N ALA A 77 -17.60 14.25 -12.00
CA ALA A 77 -18.42 15.18 -11.23
C ALA A 77 -17.66 16.46 -10.84
N ILE A 78 -16.40 16.35 -10.42
CA ILE A 78 -15.54 17.49 -10.10
C ILE A 78 -15.25 18.30 -11.35
N LEU A 79 -14.83 17.66 -12.45
CA LEU A 79 -14.59 18.35 -13.73
C LEU A 79 -15.84 19.11 -14.22
N THR A 80 -17.00 18.49 -14.07
CA THR A 80 -18.30 19.12 -14.39
C THR A 80 -18.60 20.28 -13.45
N GLY A 81 -18.35 20.13 -12.14
CA GLY A 81 -18.50 21.18 -11.13
C GLY A 81 -17.55 22.38 -11.33
N LEU A 82 -16.35 22.14 -11.88
CA LEU A 82 -15.39 23.17 -12.27
C LEU A 82 -15.73 23.84 -13.61
N GLY A 83 -16.80 23.41 -14.30
CA GLY A 83 -17.20 23.96 -15.59
C GLY A 83 -16.28 23.58 -16.76
N VAL A 84 -15.44 22.55 -16.61
CA VAL A 84 -14.53 22.05 -17.67
C VAL A 84 -15.30 21.66 -18.94
N PRO A 85 -16.48 21.01 -18.90
CA PRO A 85 -17.25 20.72 -20.11
C PRO A 85 -17.59 21.95 -20.95
N ARG A 86 -17.95 23.09 -20.32
CA ARG A 86 -18.22 24.37 -21.01
C ARG A 86 -16.97 24.97 -21.66
N ARG A 87 -15.79 24.71 -21.09
CA ARG A 87 -14.49 25.13 -21.64
C ARG A 87 -14.06 24.28 -22.84
N LEU A 88 -14.51 23.02 -22.91
CA LEU A 88 -14.25 22.12 -24.04
C LEU A 88 -15.26 22.24 -25.18
N GLU A 89 -16.42 22.88 -24.94
CA GLU A 89 -17.48 23.07 -25.93
C GLU A 89 -16.99 23.64 -27.27
N PRO A 90 -16.16 24.70 -27.33
CA PRO A 90 -15.66 25.23 -28.61
C PRO A 90 -14.71 24.25 -29.33
N TRP A 91 -13.99 23.44 -28.55
CA TRP A 91 -13.06 22.43 -29.04
C TRP A 91 -13.78 21.22 -29.62
N ILE A 92 -14.89 20.82 -28.99
CA ILE A 92 -15.75 19.72 -29.43
C ILE A 92 -16.54 20.15 -30.68
N MET A 93 -17.16 21.33 -30.64
CA MET A 93 -17.87 21.92 -31.78
C MET A 93 -16.94 22.11 -33.00
N GLY A 94 -15.70 22.55 -32.79
CA GLY A 94 -14.71 22.72 -33.86
C GLY A 94 -14.18 21.42 -34.49
N ARG A 95 -14.47 20.25 -33.90
CA ARG A 95 -14.06 18.91 -34.40
C ARG A 95 -15.23 18.08 -34.92
N ILE A 96 -16.45 18.43 -34.52
CA ILE A 96 -17.68 17.79 -35.00
C ILE A 96 -17.95 18.28 -36.43
N SER A 97 -18.01 17.34 -37.38
CA SER A 97 -18.29 17.67 -38.79
C SER A 97 -19.73 18.16 -38.97
N ALA A 98 -19.92 19.08 -39.93
CA ALA A 98 -21.20 19.67 -40.33
C ALA A 98 -22.26 18.57 -40.60
N GLY A 99 -23.08 18.27 -39.60
CA GLY A 99 -24.05 17.17 -39.66
C GLY A 99 -24.40 16.57 -38.30
N SER A 100 -23.55 16.73 -37.27
CA SER A 100 -23.88 16.30 -35.89
C SER A 100 -23.97 17.45 -34.88
N GLU A 101 -24.14 18.69 -35.36
CA GLU A 101 -24.36 19.89 -34.55
C GLU A 101 -25.54 19.70 -33.59
N GLU A 102 -26.62 19.08 -34.07
CA GLU A 102 -27.85 18.85 -33.33
C GLU A 102 -27.68 17.79 -32.22
N VAL A 103 -26.79 16.81 -32.44
CA VAL A 103 -26.39 15.82 -31.42
C VAL A 103 -25.51 16.48 -30.37
N ALA A 104 -24.59 17.35 -30.79
CA ALA A 104 -23.73 18.11 -29.89
C ALA A 104 -24.55 19.03 -28.99
N GLN A 105 -25.51 19.78 -29.56
CA GLN A 105 -26.42 20.64 -28.81
C GLN A 105 -27.32 19.86 -27.85
N ARG A 106 -27.81 18.68 -28.24
CA ARG A 106 -28.57 17.81 -27.32
C ARG A 106 -27.72 17.34 -26.15
N ILE A 107 -26.48 16.90 -26.39
CA ILE A 107 -25.55 16.47 -25.33
C ILE A 107 -25.23 17.64 -24.38
N LEU A 108 -24.96 18.83 -24.91
CA LEU A 108 -24.71 20.04 -24.12
C LEU A 108 -25.94 20.45 -23.30
N GLY A 109 -27.14 20.39 -23.90
CA GLY A 109 -28.40 20.64 -23.20
C GLY A 109 -28.69 19.63 -22.08
N TYR A 110 -28.30 18.36 -22.25
CA TYR A 110 -28.34 17.38 -21.16
C TYR A 110 -27.36 17.74 -20.04
N ILE A 111 -26.12 18.15 -20.38
CA ILE A 111 -25.11 18.56 -19.40
C ILE A 111 -25.58 19.77 -18.58
N ASP A 112 -26.27 20.74 -19.20
CA ASP A 112 -26.80 21.92 -18.52
C ASP A 112 -28.02 21.64 -17.63
N ASN A 113 -28.86 20.66 -18.00
CA ASN A 113 -30.02 20.25 -17.22
C ASN A 113 -29.70 19.23 -16.10
N LEU A 114 -28.52 18.61 -16.13
CA LEU A 114 -28.04 17.83 -15.01
C LEU A 114 -27.83 18.79 -13.83
N LYS A 115 -28.61 18.63 -12.76
CA LYS A 115 -28.36 19.31 -11.48
C LYS A 115 -27.06 18.76 -10.88
N VAL A 116 -25.93 19.28 -11.35
CA VAL A 116 -24.56 18.89 -10.98
C VAL A 116 -24.37 18.88 -9.45
N ALA A 117 -25.07 19.77 -8.74
CA ALA A 117 -25.00 19.89 -7.29
C ALA A 117 -25.54 18.66 -6.51
N SER A 118 -26.61 18.00 -6.97
CA SER A 118 -27.21 16.88 -6.22
C SER A 118 -26.49 15.55 -6.48
N LEU A 119 -26.02 15.32 -7.71
CA LEU A 119 -25.17 14.18 -8.06
C LEU A 119 -23.76 14.31 -7.47
N GLY A 120 -23.22 15.53 -7.38
CA GLY A 120 -21.92 15.80 -6.76
C GLY A 120 -21.86 15.38 -5.30
N THR A 121 -22.86 15.76 -4.48
CA THR A 121 -22.86 15.46 -3.05
C THR A 121 -22.94 13.95 -2.76
N ALA A 122 -23.84 13.23 -3.44
CA ALA A 122 -23.97 11.78 -3.30
C ALA A 122 -22.71 11.04 -3.81
N GLY A 123 -22.12 11.50 -4.91
CA GLY A 123 -20.87 10.95 -5.45
C GLY A 123 -19.68 11.17 -4.53
N VAL A 124 -19.55 12.34 -3.91
CA VAL A 124 -18.50 12.63 -2.91
C VAL A 124 -18.63 11.72 -1.69
N ILE A 125 -19.84 11.55 -1.15
CA ILE A 125 -20.08 10.65 -0.02
C ILE A 125 -19.74 9.20 -0.40
N GLY A 126 -20.21 8.72 -1.56
CA GLY A 126 -19.91 7.38 -2.06
C GLY A 126 -18.41 7.14 -2.26
N LEU A 127 -17.66 8.14 -2.72
CA LEU A 127 -16.21 8.06 -2.84
C LEU A 127 -15.53 7.98 -1.48
N LEU A 128 -15.89 8.85 -0.53
CA LEU A 128 -15.32 8.82 0.82
C LEU A 128 -15.50 7.43 1.44
N VAL A 129 -16.68 6.83 1.28
CA VAL A 129 -16.93 5.45 1.73
C VAL A 129 -16.05 4.44 0.99
N THR A 130 -15.95 4.54 -0.34
CA THR A 130 -15.16 3.61 -1.16
C THR A 130 -13.68 3.66 -0.80
N VAL A 131 -13.09 4.86 -0.71
CA VAL A 131 -11.69 5.08 -0.35
C VAL A 131 -11.38 4.42 0.99
N VAL A 132 -12.27 4.60 1.97
CA VAL A 132 -12.11 4.00 3.30
C VAL A 132 -12.22 2.48 3.24
N LEU A 133 -13.11 1.93 2.40
CA LEU A 133 -13.27 0.49 2.19
C LEU A 133 -12.01 -0.15 1.58
N VAL A 134 -11.51 0.44 0.49
CA VAL A 134 -10.29 0.00 -0.22
C VAL A 134 -9.10 0.04 0.73
N MET A 135 -8.93 1.17 1.41
CA MET A 135 -7.83 1.35 2.33
C MET A 135 -7.89 0.39 3.52
N GLY A 136 -9.11 0.13 4.03
CA GLY A 136 -9.34 -0.91 5.03
C GLY A 136 -8.94 -2.30 4.54
N ASN A 137 -9.19 -2.64 3.27
CA ASN A 137 -8.75 -3.89 2.65
C ASN A 137 -7.22 -3.95 2.52
N ILE A 138 -6.58 -2.87 2.08
CA ILE A 138 -5.12 -2.74 1.98
C ILE A 138 -4.47 -3.03 3.34
N GLU A 139 -4.91 -2.34 4.41
CA GLU A 139 -4.34 -2.55 5.75
C GLU A 139 -4.63 -3.95 6.28
N ARG A 140 -5.80 -4.53 6.00
CA ARG A 140 -6.11 -5.91 6.41
C ARG A 140 -5.18 -6.92 5.75
N ALA A 141 -4.91 -6.78 4.45
CA ALA A 141 -3.99 -7.65 3.73
C ALA A 141 -2.58 -7.58 4.32
N PHE A 142 -2.08 -6.36 4.60
CA PHE A 142 -0.78 -6.20 5.24
C PHE A 142 -0.78 -6.69 6.69
N ASN A 143 -1.80 -6.40 7.48
CA ASN A 143 -1.89 -6.95 8.82
C ASN A 143 -1.93 -8.48 8.83
N HIS A 144 -2.54 -9.11 7.82
CA HIS A 144 -2.53 -10.57 7.68
C HIS A 144 -1.13 -11.11 7.38
N ILE A 145 -0.43 -10.55 6.38
CA ILE A 145 0.94 -10.95 6.01
C ILE A 145 1.92 -10.79 7.19
N TRP A 146 1.75 -9.73 8.01
CA TRP A 146 2.58 -9.49 9.19
C TRP A 146 2.06 -10.13 10.49
N GLY A 147 1.00 -10.94 10.44
CA GLY A 147 0.47 -11.68 11.59
C GLY A 147 -0.16 -10.82 12.70
N VAL A 148 -0.72 -9.66 12.34
CA VAL A 148 -1.25 -8.66 13.27
C VAL A 148 -2.73 -8.92 13.57
N GLY A 149 -3.03 -9.36 14.79
CA GLY A 149 -4.40 -9.73 15.19
C GLY A 149 -5.34 -8.57 15.51
N ARG A 150 -4.86 -7.33 15.64
CA ARG A 150 -5.69 -6.17 16.00
C ARG A 150 -5.52 -5.01 15.01
N PRO A 151 -6.54 -4.70 14.18
CA PRO A 151 -6.51 -3.54 13.31
C PRO A 151 -6.63 -2.23 14.11
N ARG A 152 -6.18 -1.11 13.52
CA ARG A 152 -6.37 0.23 14.13
C ARG A 152 -7.87 0.58 14.27
N PRO A 153 -8.27 1.41 15.25
CA PRO A 153 -9.67 1.84 15.39
C PRO A 153 -10.13 2.68 14.18
N TRP A 154 -11.36 2.42 13.71
CA TRP A 154 -11.96 3.01 12.49
C TRP A 154 -11.84 4.55 12.37
N PRO A 155 -12.09 5.36 13.41
CA PRO A 155 -12.03 6.82 13.29
C PRO A 155 -10.61 7.34 13.02
N ARG A 156 -9.60 6.69 13.61
CA ARG A 156 -8.19 7.07 13.42
C ARG A 156 -7.71 6.70 12.02
N LYS A 157 -8.11 5.52 11.53
CA LYS A 157 -7.88 5.13 10.12
C LYS A 157 -8.48 6.17 9.17
N PHE A 158 -9.74 6.53 9.38
CA PHE A 158 -10.42 7.50 8.53
C PHE A 158 -9.66 8.82 8.46
N ALA A 159 -9.26 9.39 9.60
CA ALA A 159 -8.51 10.64 9.65
C ALA A 159 -7.14 10.53 8.96
N ASP A 160 -6.32 9.54 9.34
CA ASP A 160 -4.96 9.37 8.79
C ASP A 160 -4.99 9.22 7.26
N PHE A 161 -5.91 8.39 6.75
CA PHE A 161 -6.00 8.11 5.32
C PHE A 161 -6.65 9.23 4.52
N LEU A 162 -7.68 9.89 5.06
CA LEU A 162 -8.29 11.04 4.40
C LEU A 162 -7.28 12.19 4.28
N SER A 163 -6.46 12.42 5.31
CA SER A 163 -5.37 13.40 5.24
C SER A 163 -4.38 13.07 4.13
N VAL A 164 -3.94 11.81 3.99
CA VAL A 164 -3.02 11.42 2.91
C VAL A 164 -3.65 11.61 1.53
N VAL A 165 -4.90 11.16 1.34
CA VAL A 165 -5.60 11.29 0.04
C VAL A 165 -5.82 12.74 -0.36
N LEU A 166 -6.09 13.63 0.60
CA LEU A 166 -6.23 15.05 0.33
C LEU A 166 -4.89 15.73 0.08
N VAL A 167 -3.85 15.41 0.86
CA VAL A 167 -2.53 16.06 0.78
C VAL A 167 -1.74 15.62 -0.46
N PHE A 168 -1.85 14.35 -0.85
CA PHE A 168 -1.05 13.76 -1.92
C PHE A 168 -1.21 14.44 -3.29
N PRO A 169 -2.42 14.79 -3.78
CA PRO A 169 -2.59 15.58 -5.00
C PRO A 169 -1.93 16.97 -4.94
N PHE A 170 -2.03 17.67 -3.81
CA PHE A 170 -1.36 18.97 -3.64
C PHE A 170 0.16 18.83 -3.64
N LEU A 171 0.70 17.74 -3.07
CA LEU A 171 2.12 17.43 -3.12
C LEU A 171 2.59 17.18 -4.56
N ILE A 172 1.83 16.40 -5.36
CA ILE A 172 2.14 16.18 -6.78
C ILE A 172 2.11 17.50 -7.54
N LEU A 173 1.09 18.34 -7.32
CA LEU A 173 0.96 19.63 -7.99
C LEU A 173 2.12 20.57 -7.63
N ALA A 174 2.50 20.62 -6.35
CA ALA A 174 3.65 21.40 -5.88
C ALA A 174 4.97 20.87 -6.48
N ALA A 175 5.20 19.55 -6.44
CA ALA A 175 6.39 18.92 -7.02
C ALA A 175 6.47 19.15 -8.53
N SER A 176 5.35 19.02 -9.25
CA SER A 176 5.26 19.32 -10.69
C SER A 176 5.56 20.79 -10.97
N SER A 177 5.08 21.70 -10.12
CA SER A 177 5.36 23.14 -10.24
C SER A 177 6.84 23.43 -10.02
N LEU A 178 7.47 22.77 -9.04
CA LEU A 178 8.91 22.87 -8.82
C LEU A 178 9.71 22.31 -10.00
N ASN A 179 9.36 21.12 -10.51
CA ASN A 179 10.02 20.53 -11.67
C ASN A 179 9.93 21.44 -12.90
N ALA A 180 8.79 22.09 -13.14
CA ALA A 180 8.64 23.06 -14.23
C ALA A 180 9.59 24.27 -14.08
N LEU A 181 9.91 24.70 -12.84
CA LEU A 181 10.91 25.74 -12.60
C LEU A 181 12.33 25.26 -12.92
N PHE A 182 12.64 23.99 -12.67
CA PHE A 182 13.95 23.40 -12.96
C PHE A 182 14.14 23.05 -14.44
N GLU A 183 13.09 22.62 -15.14
CA GLU A 183 13.12 22.38 -16.59
C GLU A 183 13.23 23.69 -17.40
N GLY A 184 12.71 24.79 -16.87
CA GLY A 184 12.89 26.13 -17.43
C GLY A 184 14.26 26.76 -17.14
N ALA A 185 15.09 26.16 -16.29
CA ALA A 185 16.41 26.69 -15.96
C ALA A 185 17.45 26.30 -17.03
N PRO A 186 18.27 27.25 -17.54
CA PRO A 186 19.26 26.93 -18.56
C PRO A 186 20.25 25.87 -18.05
N PRO A 187 20.65 24.89 -18.90
CA PRO A 187 21.51 23.75 -18.52
C PRO A 187 22.87 24.15 -17.93
N ALA A 188 23.28 25.40 -18.10
CA ALA A 188 24.48 25.98 -17.50
C ALA A 188 24.43 26.04 -15.95
N VAL A 189 23.24 26.14 -15.34
CA VAL A 189 23.09 26.29 -13.87
C VAL A 189 23.15 24.93 -13.16
N VAL A 190 22.72 23.85 -13.81
CA VAL A 190 22.69 22.50 -13.22
C VAL A 190 23.89 21.65 -13.63
N GLY A 191 24.51 21.90 -14.79
CA GLY A 191 25.64 21.11 -15.28
C GLY A 191 26.86 21.90 -15.80
N GLY A 192 26.79 23.23 -15.90
CA GLY A 192 27.85 24.05 -16.50
C GLY A 192 28.96 24.48 -15.54
N ALA A 193 28.66 24.66 -14.24
CA ALA A 193 29.62 25.15 -13.24
C ALA A 193 30.51 24.05 -12.63
N ALA A 194 30.24 22.80 -12.98
CA ALA A 194 30.68 21.63 -12.26
C ALA A 194 31.23 20.67 -13.34
N GLY A 195 32.56 20.61 -13.49
CA GLY A 195 33.26 20.10 -14.68
C GLY A 195 32.90 18.68 -15.18
N PRO A 196 33.59 18.14 -16.19
CA PRO A 196 33.19 16.92 -16.92
C PRO A 196 32.97 15.64 -16.08
N LEU A 197 33.50 15.57 -14.85
CA LEU A 197 33.19 14.50 -13.90
C LEU A 197 31.77 14.62 -13.32
N TRP A 198 31.29 15.85 -13.11
CA TRP A 198 29.95 16.11 -12.58
C TRP A 198 28.86 15.87 -13.63
N SER A 199 29.15 16.05 -14.92
CA SER A 199 28.19 15.73 -15.98
C SER A 199 27.94 14.22 -16.11
N GLU A 200 28.96 13.38 -15.89
CA GLU A 200 28.79 11.91 -15.91
C GLU A 200 28.14 11.38 -14.63
N VAL A 201 28.59 11.85 -13.45
CA VAL A 201 27.97 11.45 -12.17
C VAL A 201 26.52 11.94 -12.09
N GLY A 202 26.24 13.15 -12.58
CA GLY A 202 24.88 13.69 -12.65
C GLY A 202 23.96 12.87 -13.55
N ARG A 203 24.44 12.44 -14.74
CA ARG A 203 23.69 11.54 -15.63
C ARG A 203 23.43 10.18 -15.02
N LEU A 204 24.40 9.60 -14.31
CA LEU A 204 24.23 8.32 -13.62
C LEU A 204 23.20 8.43 -12.47
N ILE A 205 23.25 9.52 -11.71
CA ILE A 205 22.27 9.80 -10.64
C ILE A 205 20.88 9.99 -11.23
N LEU A 206 20.72 10.79 -12.30
CA LEU A 206 19.42 10.99 -12.94
C LEU A 206 18.84 9.68 -13.50
N ARG A 207 19.69 8.80 -14.05
CA ARG A 207 19.28 7.50 -14.54
C ARG A 207 18.90 6.54 -13.41
N GLY A 208 19.62 6.56 -12.29
CA GLY A 208 19.35 5.71 -11.12
C GLY A 208 18.27 6.24 -10.17
N ALA A 209 17.99 7.54 -10.20
CA ALA A 209 17.01 8.21 -9.34
C ALA A 209 15.61 7.59 -9.37
N PRO A 210 14.98 7.32 -10.53
CA PRO A 210 13.65 6.71 -10.56
C PRO A 210 13.64 5.31 -9.91
N HIS A 211 14.69 4.51 -10.10
CA HIS A 211 14.80 3.18 -9.49
C HIS A 211 14.94 3.25 -7.96
N LEU A 212 15.81 4.14 -7.48
CA LEU A 212 16.00 4.38 -6.05
C LEU A 212 14.71 4.92 -5.41
N PHE A 213 13.97 5.75 -6.13
CA PHE A 213 12.68 6.28 -5.68
C PHE A 213 11.66 5.17 -5.48
N VAL A 214 11.54 4.22 -6.41
CA VAL A 214 10.65 3.05 -6.28
C VAL A 214 11.04 2.18 -5.10
N ILE A 215 12.33 1.83 -4.95
CA ILE A 215 12.82 1.02 -3.82
C ILE A 215 12.52 1.73 -2.48
N THR A 216 12.72 3.04 -2.43
CA THR A 216 12.43 3.86 -1.25
C THR A 216 10.95 3.87 -0.95
N ALA A 217 10.09 4.09 -1.95
CA ALA A 217 8.64 4.08 -1.81
C ALA A 217 8.13 2.73 -1.28
N LEU A 218 8.60 1.61 -1.84
CA LEU A 218 8.26 0.26 -1.38
C LEU A 218 8.74 -0.01 0.04
N THR A 219 9.94 0.44 0.39
CA THR A 219 10.48 0.32 1.75
C THR A 219 9.62 1.08 2.76
N LEU A 220 9.27 2.33 2.46
CA LEU A 220 8.40 3.14 3.31
C LEU A 220 7.02 2.51 3.45
N LEU A 221 6.47 1.99 2.35
CA LEU A 221 5.20 1.27 2.35
C LEU A 221 5.23 0.08 3.34
N TYR A 222 6.30 -0.72 3.32
CA TYR A 222 6.47 -1.86 4.22
C TYR A 222 6.67 -1.48 5.69
N ILE A 223 7.10 -0.25 5.97
CA ILE A 223 7.25 0.28 7.34
C ILE A 223 5.94 0.87 7.86
N PHE A 224 5.26 1.68 7.03
CA PHE A 224 4.13 2.48 7.48
C PHE A 224 2.79 1.76 7.43
N MET A 225 2.61 0.86 6.47
CA MET A 225 1.32 0.23 6.23
C MET A 225 0.92 -0.82 7.29
N PRO A 226 1.78 -1.77 7.68
CA PRO A 226 1.39 -2.73 8.71
C PRO A 226 1.25 -2.06 10.07
N ASN A 227 0.31 -2.54 10.88
CA ASN A 227 0.09 -2.04 12.24
C ASN A 227 1.08 -2.64 13.26
N THR A 228 2.34 -2.86 12.87
CA THR A 228 3.42 -3.41 13.70
C THR A 228 4.75 -2.72 13.48
N ARG A 229 5.70 -2.93 14.41
CA ARG A 229 7.07 -2.44 14.27
C ARG A 229 7.88 -3.38 13.37
N VAL A 230 8.04 -3.01 12.10
CA VAL A 230 8.89 -3.73 11.16
C VAL A 230 10.34 -3.31 11.34
N ARG A 231 11.28 -4.28 11.31
CA ARG A 231 12.72 -3.98 11.38
C ARG A 231 13.13 -3.29 10.08
N PHE A 232 13.77 -2.13 10.19
CA PHE A 232 14.18 -1.31 9.03
C PHE A 232 14.99 -2.10 7.99
N THR A 233 15.92 -2.93 8.44
CA THR A 233 16.75 -3.77 7.55
C THR A 233 15.94 -4.80 6.77
N ALA A 234 14.88 -5.37 7.36
CA ALA A 234 14.00 -6.30 6.67
C ALA A 234 13.12 -5.58 5.64
N ALA A 235 12.65 -4.37 5.95
CA ALA A 235 11.87 -3.55 5.03
C ALA A 235 12.70 -3.11 3.82
N VAL A 236 13.95 -2.68 4.04
CA VAL A 236 14.88 -2.30 2.95
C VAL A 236 15.21 -3.52 2.09
N ALA A 237 15.53 -4.67 2.70
CA ALA A 237 15.82 -5.90 1.94
C ALA A 237 14.62 -6.31 1.07
N GLY A 238 13.40 -6.27 1.62
CA GLY A 238 12.17 -6.51 0.87
C GLY A 238 11.95 -5.48 -0.24
N GLY A 239 12.15 -4.19 0.04
CA GLY A 239 11.98 -3.09 -0.91
C GLY A 239 12.96 -3.16 -2.09
N VAL A 240 14.21 -3.56 -1.85
CA VAL A 240 15.21 -3.78 -2.91
C VAL A 240 14.81 -4.95 -3.79
N VAL A 241 14.47 -6.11 -3.20
CA VAL A 241 14.06 -7.29 -3.96
C VAL A 241 12.81 -6.99 -4.79
N ALA A 242 11.80 -6.35 -4.20
CA ALA A 242 10.57 -5.98 -4.89
C ALA A 242 10.83 -4.94 -6.01
N GLY A 243 11.68 -3.94 -5.75
CA GLY A 243 12.06 -2.93 -6.75
C GLY A 243 12.77 -3.53 -7.95
N VAL A 244 13.72 -4.44 -7.72
CA VAL A 244 14.43 -5.15 -8.81
C VAL A 244 13.46 -6.02 -9.62
N ILE A 245 12.56 -6.75 -8.97
CA ILE A 245 11.55 -7.56 -9.67
C ILE A 245 10.65 -6.66 -10.55
N LEU A 246 10.23 -5.51 -10.01
CA LEU A 246 9.36 -4.58 -10.72
C LEU A 246 10.06 -3.96 -11.93
N GLU A 247 11.33 -3.60 -11.80
CA GLU A 247 12.16 -3.12 -12.91
C GLU A 247 12.31 -4.18 -13.99
N VAL A 248 12.62 -5.42 -13.63
CA VAL A 248 12.72 -6.54 -14.58
C VAL A 248 11.38 -6.80 -15.29
N THR A 249 10.26 -6.55 -14.62
CA THR A 249 8.92 -6.73 -15.21
C THR A 249 8.54 -5.59 -16.16
N GLN A 250 9.09 -4.39 -15.96
CA GLN A 250 8.81 -3.19 -16.76
C GLN A 250 9.83 -2.95 -17.88
N ALA A 251 10.95 -3.68 -17.89
CA ALA A 251 11.97 -3.69 -18.93
C ALA A 251 11.53 -4.53 -20.14
#